data_AF-A0A1M6XI14-F1
#
_entry.id   AF-A0A1M6XI14-F1
#
_cell.length_a   1.000
_cell.length_b   1.000
_cell.length_c   1.000
_cell.angle_alpha   90.00
_cell.angle_beta   90.00
_cell.angle_gamma   90.00
#
_symmetry.space_group_name_H-M   'P 1'
#
loop_
_entity.id
_entity.type
_entity.pdbx_description
1 polymer ?
#
loop_
_entity_poly.entity_id
_entity_poly.type
_entity_poly.pdbx_seq_one_letter_code
_entity_poly.pdbx_strand_id
1 'polypeptide(L)' 'MAERTYKSRKSNTTYIVTGEPSRAFLQATGEMATSNKVIKQMEDIRRGAYDFATVDWMARQLSNTF' A
#
# COMPACT_ATOMS: atom_id res chain seq x y z
N MET A 1 5.18 -16.04 3.38
CA MET A 1 5.08 -14.58 3.14
C MET A 1 3.89 -14.34 2.23
N ALA A 2 2.92 -13.54 2.66
CA ALA A 2 1.78 -13.19 1.82
C ALA A 2 2.13 -11.95 0.99
N GLU A 3 1.84 -11.99 -0.31
CA GLU A 3 1.99 -10.86 -1.23
C GLU A 3 0.65 -10.60 -1.93
N ARG A 4 0.25 -9.34 -1.99
CA ARG A 4 -0.92 -8.90 -2.76
C ARG A 4 -0.62 -7.66 -3.55
N THR A 5 -1.04 -7.64 -4.81
CA THR A 5 -0.77 -6.55 -5.74
C THR A 5 -2.07 -5.92 -6.21
N TYR A 6 -2.15 -4.60 -6.10
CA TYR A 6 -3.29 -3.77 -6.48
C TYR A 6 -2.85 -2.74 -7.49
N LYS A 7 -3.44 -2.75 -8.69
CA LYS A 7 -3.14 -1.76 -9.72
C LYS A 7 -4.27 -0.75 -9.82
N SER A 8 -3.95 0.53 -9.62
CA SER A 8 -4.84 1.63 -9.98
C SER A 8 -5.00 1.69 -11.51
N ARG A 9 -6.27 1.79 -11.93
CA ARG A 9 -6.63 2.01 -13.35
C ARG A 9 -6.58 3.47 -13.77
N LYS A 10 -6.51 4.39 -12.81
CA LYS A 10 -6.63 5.83 -13.03
C LYS A 10 -5.25 6.51 -13.06
N SER A 11 -4.33 6.11 -12.19
CA SER A 11 -2.98 6.71 -12.09
C SER A 11 -1.83 5.78 -12.48
N ASN A 12 -2.15 4.65 -13.14
CA ASN A 12 -1.20 3.60 -13.52
C ASN A 12 -0.24 3.18 -12.37
N THR A 13 -0.68 3.33 -11.12
CA THR A 13 0.14 3.10 -9.93
C THR A 13 -0.16 1.73 -9.38
N THR A 14 0.89 0.98 -9.06
CA THR A 14 0.81 -0.36 -8.50
C THR A 14 1.17 -0.32 -7.02
N TYR A 15 0.30 -0.84 -6.18
CA TYR A 15 0.45 -0.96 -4.74
C TYR A 15 0.66 -2.43 -4.41
N ILE A 16 1.79 -2.75 -3.78
CA ILE A 16 2.18 -4.11 -3.42
C ILE A 16 2.20 -4.18 -1.90
N VAL A 17 1.44 -5.11 -1.34
CA VAL A 17 1.38 -5.41 0.08
C VAL A 17 2.17 -6.68 0.33
N THR A 18 3.21 -6.61 1.14
CA THR A 18 4.07 -7.76 1.50
C THR A 18 4.20 -7.89 2.99
N GLY A 19 4.20 -9.12 3.51
CA GLY A 19 4.53 -9.36 4.91
C GLY A 19 3.89 -10.60 5.51
N GLU A 20 3.78 -10.57 6.83
CA GLU A 20 3.19 -11.60 7.68
C GLU A 20 1.89 -11.09 8.29
N PRO A 21 1.00 -11.98 8.80
CA PRO A 21 -0.26 -11.56 9.40
C PRO A 21 -0.08 -10.48 10.47
N SER A 22 0.94 -10.60 11.31
CA SER A 22 1.27 -9.69 12.41
C SER A 22 2.00 -8.41 11.98
N ARG A 23 2.53 -8.35 10.75
CA ARG A 23 3.22 -7.17 10.23
C ARG A 23 3.29 -7.18 8.71
N ALA A 24 2.71 -6.15 8.11
CA ALA A 24 2.75 -5.94 6.67
C ALA A 24 3.38 -4.60 6.29
N PHE A 25 3.84 -4.55 5.05
CA PHE A 25 4.47 -3.41 4.42
C PHE A 25 3.70 -3.07 3.15
N LEU A 26 3.64 -1.78 2.85
CA LEU A 26 3.10 -1.26 1.61
C LEU A 26 4.22 -0.69 0.76
N GLN A 27 4.27 -1.09 -0.50
CA GLN A 27 5.11 -0.50 -1.54
C GLN A 27 4.21 0.07 -2.63
N ALA A 28 4.57 1.22 -3.18
CA ALA A 28 3.88 1.82 -4.32
C ALA A 28 4.88 2.09 -5.45
N THR A 29 4.51 1.81 -6.68
CA THR A 29 5.31 2.06 -7.89
C THR A 29 4.44 2.66 -9.00
N GLY A 30 4.83 3.80 -9.56
CA GLY A 30 4.09 4.50 -10.61
C GLY A 30 3.92 5.99 -10.31
N GLU A 31 3.01 6.64 -11.03
CA GLU A 31 2.87 8.11 -11.02
C GLU A 31 2.49 8.66 -9.64
N MET A 32 1.64 7.95 -8.90
CA MET A 32 1.20 8.37 -7.56
C MET A 32 2.06 7.81 -6.43
N ALA A 33 3.09 7.02 -6.72
CA ALA A 33 4.03 6.55 -5.71
C ALA A 33 4.80 7.71 -5.05
N THR A 34 5.03 8.80 -5.79
CA THR A 34 5.68 10.02 -5.31
C THR A 34 4.71 11.01 -4.65
N SER A 35 3.42 10.70 -4.59
CA SER A 35 2.44 11.56 -3.94
C SER A 35 2.68 11.60 -2.44
N ASN A 36 2.72 12.80 -1.85
CA ASN A 36 2.87 12.99 -0.40
C ASN A 36 1.87 12.18 0.43
N LYS A 37 0.65 11.96 -0.10
CA LYS A 37 -0.36 11.12 0.58
C LYS A 37 0.07 9.65 0.66
N VAL A 38 0.57 9.09 -0.45
CA VAL A 38 1.02 7.69 -0.53
C VAL A 38 2.28 7.49 0.30
N ILE A 39 3.25 8.43 0.20
CA ILE A 39 4.47 8.40 0.99
C ILE A 39 4.15 8.41 2.49
N LYS A 40 3.30 9.35 2.94
CA LYS A 40 2.91 9.45 4.35
C LYS A 40 2.22 8.18 4.85
N GLN A 41 1.36 7.56 4.04
CA GLN A 41 0.74 6.27 4.40
C GLN A 41 1.76 5.14 4.50
N MET A 42 2.70 5.04 3.57
CA MET A 42 3.76 4.04 3.64
C MET A 42 4.66 4.25 4.87
N GLU A 43 4.97 5.50 5.22
CA GLU A 43 5.73 5.81 6.43
C GLU A 43 4.96 5.45 7.70
N ASP A 44 3.66 5.76 7.74
CA ASP A 44 2.78 5.37 8.85
C ASP A 44 2.74 3.84 8.98
N ILE A 45 2.59 3.12 7.86
CA ILE A 45 2.58 1.65 7.84
C ILE A 45 3.93 1.05 8.26
N ARG A 46 5.04 1.73 7.98
CA ARG A 46 6.37 1.28 8.43
C ARG A 46 6.60 1.54 9.93
N ARG A 47 6.03 2.62 10.46
CA ARG A 47 6.15 3.05 11.86
C ARG A 47 5.20 2.30 12.78
N GLY A 48 3.93 2.20 12.41
CA GLY A 48 2.92 1.38 13.08
C GLY A 48 3.08 -0.06 12.65
N ALA A 49 3.24 -0.99 13.59
CA ALA A 49 3.17 -2.41 13.25
C ALA A 49 1.71 -2.76 12.90
N TYR A 50 1.34 -2.61 11.62
CA TYR A 50 0.00 -2.94 11.14
C TYR A 50 -0.06 -4.37 10.60
N ASP A 51 -1.17 -5.04 10.92
CA ASP A 51 -1.48 -6.35 10.39
C ASP A 51 -1.75 -6.31 8.87
N PHE A 52 -1.58 -7.47 8.23
CA PHE A 52 -1.77 -7.61 6.79
C PHE A 52 -3.15 -7.17 6.31
N ALA A 53 -4.21 -7.48 7.05
CA ALA A 53 -5.57 -7.08 6.69
C ALA A 53 -5.76 -5.55 6.64
N THR A 54 -5.11 -4.83 7.54
CA THR A 54 -5.17 -3.36 7.60
C THR A 54 -4.45 -2.76 6.40
N VAL A 55 -3.23 -3.22 6.12
CA VAL A 55 -2.42 -2.74 4.98
C VAL A 55 -3.08 -3.09 3.65
N ASP A 56 -3.68 -4.28 3.55
CA ASP A 56 -4.48 -4.73 2.40
C ASP A 56 -5.66 -3.80 2.13
N TRP A 57 -6.44 -3.47 3.17
CA TRP A 57 -7.54 -2.53 3.06
C TRP A 57 -7.06 -1.14 2.60
N MET A 58 -5.96 -0.64 3.16
CA MET A 58 -5.38 0.66 2.78
C MET A 58 -4.92 0.68 1.31
N ALA A 59 -4.22 -0.38 0.86
CA ALA A 59 -3.79 -0.50 -0.53
C ALA A 59 -4.97 -0.49 -1.51
N ARG A 60 -6.06 -1.18 -1.15
CA ARG A 60 -7.29 -1.21 -1.93
C ARG A 60 -8.01 0.15 -1.98
N GLN A 61 -7.98 0.90 -0.88
CA GLN A 61 -8.51 2.28 -0.85
C GLN A 61 -7.69 3.20 -1.76
N LEU A 62 -6.36 3.10 -1.69
CA LEU A 62 -5.45 3.87 -2.55
C LEU A 62 -5.67 3.58 -4.03
N SER A 63 -5.79 2.31 -4.43
CA SER A 63 -6.00 1.92 -5.82
C SER A 63 -7.35 2.35 -6.40
N ASN A 64 -8.35 2.62 -5.56
CA ASN A 64 -9.66 3.11 -5.98
C ASN A 64 -9.71 4.65 -6.03
N THR A 65 -9.00 5.29 -5.10
CA THR A 65 -8.92 6.75 -4.99
C THR A 65 -8.16 7.33 -6.17
N PHE A 66 -6.95 6.81 -6.39
CA PHE A 66 -6.04 7.23 -7.44
C PHE A 66 -6.15 6.34 -8.65
#